data_AF-A0A3M2BP45-F1
#
_entry.id   AF-A0A3M2BP45-F1
#
_cell.length_a   1.000
_cell.length_b   1.000
_cell.length_c   1.000
_cell.angle_alpha   90.00
_cell.angle_beta   90.00
_cell.angle_gamma   90.00
#
_symmetry.space_group_name_H-M   'P 1'
#
loop_
_entity.id
_entity.type
_entity.pdbx_description
1 polymer ?
#
loop_
_entity_poly.entity_id
_entity_poly.type
_entity_poly.pdbx_seq_one_letter_code
_entity_poly.pdbx_strand_id
1 'polypeptide(L)'
;MFGIEANPEIAFEVYHDESGTYVPGAGDRWLLHGVLFVPVVERPQVFTALQGIRKDTGYFEEVHYLKLRQSTGGPKAQCARGWLNLYVAQLSEFCYYHCLAVDTHSPTFEHNRFPKPHYAYNRFARMAIEGAIAWNLKRYHRVALIFYSDSKFRQEGDNFATYVPSQVMKSIQEKRQQKPSAYPDLRLLHPEVIAVDSDPAKVAPDLREESELIQLVDLMTSNITQAVTGRSGQKAKIALAEVAARWIEDTRKPPWLQTEELHRRFSVSFFPNEQKRFYNPELAVTKRNQLPLFENEEK
;
A
#
# COMPACT_ATOMS: atom_id res chain seq x y z
N MET A 1 15.66 -10.46 -40.61
CA MET A 1 14.54 -9.56 -40.22
C MET A 1 14.36 -9.72 -38.72
N PHE A 2 15.03 -8.91 -37.91
CA PHE A 2 14.95 -8.99 -36.44
C PHE A 2 13.79 -8.11 -35.97
N GLY A 3 12.58 -8.66 -35.98
CA GLY A 3 11.36 -7.99 -35.52
C GLY A 3 11.22 -8.05 -33.99
N ILE A 4 12.18 -7.49 -33.25
CA ILE A 4 11.95 -7.23 -31.82
C ILE A 4 10.94 -6.08 -31.78
N GLU A 5 9.76 -6.33 -31.19
CA GLU A 5 8.79 -5.26 -30.96
C GLU A 5 9.47 -4.14 -30.17
N ALA A 6 9.58 -2.98 -30.82
CA ALA A 6 10.01 -1.78 -30.14
C ALA A 6 8.93 -1.45 -29.10
N ASN A 7 9.25 -1.71 -27.83
CA ASN A 7 8.43 -1.49 -26.63
C ASN A 7 7.44 -2.61 -26.29
N PRO A 8 7.90 -3.72 -25.67
CA PRO A 8 6.99 -4.76 -25.19
C PRO A 8 6.04 -4.19 -24.13
N GLU A 9 4.77 -4.59 -24.21
CA GLU A 9 3.78 -4.33 -23.17
C GLU A 9 4.06 -5.23 -21.96
N ILE A 10 4.05 -4.66 -20.77
CA ILE A 10 4.21 -5.42 -19.51
C ILE A 10 2.89 -5.42 -18.76
N ALA A 11 2.45 -6.60 -18.32
CA ALA A 11 1.24 -6.77 -17.54
C ALA A 11 1.55 -6.76 -16.04
N PHE A 12 0.78 -5.99 -15.27
CA PHE A 12 0.83 -5.95 -13.81
C PHE A 12 -0.55 -6.25 -13.21
N GLU A 13 -0.52 -7.00 -12.13
CA GLU A 13 -1.61 -7.09 -11.17
C GLU A 13 -1.43 -6.00 -10.12
N VAL A 14 -2.53 -5.34 -9.79
CA VAL A 14 -2.56 -4.22 -8.84
C VAL A 14 -3.36 -4.65 -7.63
N TYR A 15 -2.69 -4.84 -6.50
CA TYR A 15 -3.34 -5.18 -5.24
C TYR A 15 -3.52 -3.92 -4.40
N HIS A 16 -4.75 -3.69 -3.94
CA HIS A 16 -5.13 -2.54 -3.15
C HIS A 16 -5.75 -2.95 -1.82
N ASP A 17 -5.35 -2.27 -0.76
CA ASP A 17 -6.01 -2.33 0.54
C ASP A 17 -5.86 -0.99 1.28
N GLU A 18 -6.66 -0.80 2.32
CA GLU A 18 -6.70 0.43 3.10
C GLU A 18 -6.39 0.23 4.58
N SER A 19 -6.13 1.35 5.26
CA SER A 19 -6.08 1.38 6.72
C SER A 19 -6.65 2.69 7.25
N GLY A 20 -7.45 2.61 8.31
CA GLY A 20 -8.16 3.73 8.90
C GLY A 20 -9.57 3.92 8.32
N THR A 21 -10.43 4.55 9.10
CA THR A 21 -11.84 4.76 8.72
C THR A 21 -12.13 6.24 8.54
N TYR A 22 -12.61 6.63 7.35
CA TYR A 22 -13.11 7.99 7.15
C TYR A 22 -14.60 8.10 7.49
N VAL A 23 -14.89 8.93 8.49
CA VAL A 23 -16.24 9.41 8.79
C VAL A 23 -16.17 10.93 8.87
N PRO A 24 -17.00 11.68 8.12
CA PRO A 24 -17.03 13.14 8.24
C PRO A 24 -17.18 13.59 9.70
N GLY A 25 -16.19 14.31 10.23
CA GLY A 25 -16.17 14.83 11.60
C GLY A 25 -15.86 13.83 12.73
N ALA A 26 -15.70 12.54 12.45
CA ALA A 26 -15.49 11.52 13.50
C ALA A 26 -14.55 10.36 13.09
N GLY A 27 -13.87 10.47 11.95
CA GLY A 27 -12.99 9.45 11.41
C GLY A 27 -11.59 9.46 12.00
N ASP A 28 -10.77 8.52 11.54
CA ASP A 28 -9.35 8.51 11.80
C ASP A 28 -8.65 9.66 11.10
N ARG A 29 -7.66 10.25 11.78
CA ARG A 29 -6.77 11.25 11.20
C ARG A 29 -6.11 10.77 9.92
N TRP A 30 -5.71 9.50 9.87
CA TRP A 30 -4.99 8.96 8.73
C TRP A 30 -5.85 7.93 8.02
N LEU A 31 -6.13 8.20 6.74
CA LEU A 31 -6.69 7.25 5.80
C LEU A 31 -5.59 6.83 4.82
N LEU A 32 -5.17 5.58 4.88
CA LEU A 32 -4.09 5.07 4.05
C LEU A 32 -4.65 4.19 2.94
N HIS A 33 -4.11 4.33 1.74
CA HIS A 33 -4.37 3.46 0.59
C HIS A 33 -3.06 2.89 0.10
N GLY A 34 -2.85 1.59 0.34
CA GLY A 34 -1.72 0.82 -0.15
C GLY A 34 -1.98 0.24 -1.53
N VAL A 35 -0.97 0.28 -2.39
CA VAL A 35 -1.01 -0.23 -3.76
C VAL A 35 0.27 -1.00 -4.03
N LEU A 36 0.15 -2.27 -4.39
CA LEU A 36 1.26 -3.13 -4.80
C LEU A 36 1.09 -3.53 -6.27
N PHE A 37 2.09 -3.21 -7.08
CA PHE A 37 2.21 -3.74 -8.45
C PHE A 37 3.04 -5.02 -8.44
N VAL A 38 2.50 -6.09 -9.02
CA VAL A 38 3.20 -7.36 -9.24
C VAL A 38 3.16 -7.67 -10.73
N PRO A 39 4.30 -7.84 -11.42
CA PRO A 39 4.29 -8.32 -12.79
C PRO A 39 3.59 -9.68 -12.87
N VAL A 40 2.68 -9.86 -13.83
CA VAL A 40 1.90 -11.12 -13.97
C VAL A 40 2.82 -12.35 -14.05
N VAL A 41 3.97 -12.20 -14.73
CA VAL A 41 4.96 -13.29 -14.90
C VAL A 41 5.67 -13.67 -13.60
N GLU A 42 5.75 -12.76 -12.63
CA GLU A 42 6.45 -12.97 -11.34
C GLU A 42 5.51 -13.40 -10.21
N ARG A 43 4.18 -13.33 -10.42
CA ARG A 43 3.19 -13.66 -9.40
C ARG A 43 3.39 -15.06 -8.77
N PRO A 44 3.64 -16.15 -9.54
CA PRO A 44 3.87 -17.46 -8.95
C PRO A 44 5.11 -17.51 -8.04
N GLN A 45 6.14 -16.72 -8.37
CA GLN A 45 7.33 -16.59 -7.53
C GLN A 45 7.01 -15.90 -6.21
N VAL A 46 6.24 -14.80 -6.23
CA VAL A 46 5.82 -14.11 -5.00
C VAL A 46 5.04 -15.05 -4.11
N PHE A 47 4.02 -15.70 -4.66
CA PHE A 47 3.19 -16.64 -3.91
C PHE A 47 4.01 -17.76 -3.29
N THR A 48 4.89 -18.39 -4.07
CA THR A 48 5.76 -19.48 -3.59
C THR A 48 6.66 -19.02 -2.43
N ALA A 49 7.22 -17.81 -2.53
CA ALA A 49 8.08 -17.25 -1.49
C ALA A 49 7.29 -16.95 -0.20
N LEU A 50 6.08 -16.38 -0.30
CA LEU A 50 5.20 -16.16 0.86
C LEU A 50 4.79 -17.48 1.53
N GLN A 51 4.49 -18.52 0.74
CA GLN A 51 4.20 -19.86 1.23
C GLN A 51 5.41 -20.51 1.91
N GLY A 52 6.63 -20.25 1.43
CA GLY A 52 7.87 -20.66 2.09
C GLY A 52 7.91 -20.17 3.55
N ILE A 53 7.68 -18.88 3.76
CA ILE A 53 7.65 -18.28 5.11
C ILE A 53 6.53 -18.89 5.98
N ARG A 54 5.35 -19.17 5.41
CA ARG A 54 4.27 -19.86 6.14
C ARG A 54 4.69 -21.23 6.64
N LYS A 55 5.36 -22.02 5.78
CA LYS A 55 5.88 -23.35 6.13
C LYS A 55 6.93 -23.27 7.23
N ASP A 56 7.89 -22.35 7.10
CA ASP A 56 8.99 -22.18 8.05
C ASP A 56 8.49 -21.75 9.44
N THR A 57 7.40 -20.98 9.48
CA THR A 57 6.81 -20.48 10.74
C THR A 57 5.67 -21.36 11.27
N GLY A 58 5.21 -22.34 10.49
CA GLY A 58 4.05 -23.18 10.80
C GLY A 58 2.73 -22.40 10.90
N TYR A 59 2.58 -21.27 10.19
CA TYR A 59 1.39 -20.42 10.24
C TYR A 59 0.63 -20.36 8.90
N PHE A 60 -0.52 -21.03 8.85
CA PHE A 60 -1.33 -21.18 7.63
C PHE A 60 -2.66 -20.41 7.65
N GLU A 61 -2.96 -19.70 8.74
CA GLU A 61 -4.16 -18.86 8.84
C GLU A 61 -3.92 -17.46 8.25
N GLU A 62 -4.98 -16.66 8.13
CA GLU A 62 -4.93 -15.26 7.67
C GLU A 62 -3.91 -14.41 8.48
N VAL A 63 -2.94 -13.78 7.80
CA VAL A 63 -1.93 -12.87 8.36
C VAL A 63 -2.49 -11.44 8.47
N HIS A 64 -3.66 -11.30 9.09
CA HIS A 64 -4.28 -9.99 9.26
C HIS A 64 -3.66 -9.18 10.41
N TYR A 65 -3.29 -7.92 10.16
CA TYR A 65 -2.61 -7.05 11.14
C TYR A 65 -3.41 -6.87 12.44
N LEU A 66 -4.74 -6.68 12.36
CA LEU A 66 -5.57 -6.44 13.55
C LEU A 66 -5.48 -7.60 14.55
N LYS A 67 -5.36 -8.84 14.04
CA LYS A 67 -5.29 -10.08 14.80
C LYS A 67 -3.88 -10.41 15.34
N LEU A 68 -2.86 -9.60 15.06
CA LEU A 68 -1.57 -9.73 15.73
C LEU A 68 -1.75 -9.53 17.24
N ARG A 69 -1.14 -10.41 18.05
CA ARG A 69 -1.20 -10.39 19.53
C ARG A 69 0.12 -9.86 20.12
N GLN A 70 0.22 -9.81 21.44
CA GLN A 70 1.34 -9.19 22.15
C GLN A 70 2.71 -9.85 21.89
N SER A 71 2.79 -11.17 21.64
CA SER A 71 4.08 -11.87 21.50
C SER A 71 4.73 -11.64 20.12
N THR A 72 5.95 -11.11 20.11
CA THR A 72 6.81 -10.98 18.92
C THR A 72 7.31 -12.34 18.41
N GLY A 73 7.28 -13.37 19.25
CA GLY A 73 7.76 -14.72 18.92
C GLY A 73 6.67 -15.69 18.47
N GLY A 74 5.39 -15.26 18.42
CA GLY A 74 4.31 -16.14 17.97
C GLY A 74 4.40 -16.43 16.45
N PRO A 75 3.93 -17.60 15.98
CA PRO A 75 3.98 -17.99 14.56
C PRO A 75 3.46 -16.92 13.60
N LYS A 76 2.32 -16.29 13.91
CA LYS A 76 1.75 -15.19 13.11
C LYS A 76 2.69 -13.97 13.02
N ALA A 77 3.27 -13.56 14.14
CA ALA A 77 4.17 -12.40 14.18
C ALA A 77 5.49 -12.68 13.44
N GLN A 78 5.99 -13.92 13.54
CA GLN A 78 7.13 -14.38 12.78
C GLN A 78 6.83 -14.44 11.28
N CYS A 79 5.66 -14.95 10.88
CA CYS A 79 5.22 -14.98 9.48
C CYS A 79 5.10 -13.57 8.91
N ALA A 80 4.43 -12.66 9.62
CA ALA A 80 4.32 -11.25 9.23
C ALA A 80 5.71 -10.59 9.07
N ARG A 81 6.61 -10.78 10.04
CA ARG A 81 7.97 -10.26 9.95
C ARG A 81 8.74 -10.87 8.77
N GLY A 82 8.59 -12.17 8.54
CA GLY A 82 9.20 -12.90 7.43
C GLY A 82 8.76 -12.34 6.09
N TRP A 83 7.46 -12.05 5.91
CA TRP A 83 6.93 -11.43 4.71
C TRP A 83 7.47 -10.01 4.47
N LEU A 84 7.52 -9.17 5.51
CA LEU A 84 8.11 -7.83 5.38
C LEU A 84 9.59 -7.89 5.00
N ASN A 85 10.37 -8.78 5.63
CA ASN A 85 11.78 -8.97 5.31
C ASN A 85 11.97 -9.51 3.90
N LEU A 86 11.14 -10.48 3.49
CA LEU A 86 11.14 -11.05 2.14
C LEU A 86 10.85 -9.99 1.08
N TYR A 87 9.91 -9.07 1.37
CA TYR A 87 9.61 -7.97 0.46
C TYR A 87 10.86 -7.14 0.15
N VAL A 88 11.58 -6.67 1.19
CA VAL A 88 12.77 -5.84 0.96
C VAL A 88 13.90 -6.64 0.33
N ALA A 89 14.18 -7.83 0.86
CA ALA A 89 15.33 -8.62 0.44
C ALA A 89 15.22 -9.18 -0.99
N GLN A 90 14.01 -9.39 -1.49
CA GLN A 90 13.81 -10.06 -2.78
C GLN A 90 12.69 -9.43 -3.60
N LEU A 91 11.47 -9.34 -3.07
CA LEU A 91 10.31 -9.00 -3.91
C LEU A 91 10.38 -7.57 -4.45
N SER A 92 11.02 -6.64 -3.74
CA SER A 92 11.12 -5.23 -4.11
C SER A 92 11.86 -5.00 -5.44
N GLU A 93 12.62 -5.99 -5.92
CA GLU A 93 13.32 -5.90 -7.21
C GLU A 93 12.36 -5.82 -8.40
N PHE A 94 11.19 -6.43 -8.29
CA PHE A 94 10.21 -6.52 -9.36
C PHE A 94 8.78 -6.13 -8.94
N CYS A 95 8.46 -6.15 -7.65
CA CYS A 95 7.22 -5.62 -7.09
C CYS A 95 7.41 -4.17 -6.64
N TYR A 96 6.40 -3.32 -6.87
CA TYR A 96 6.45 -1.92 -6.49
C TYR A 96 5.31 -1.55 -5.56
N TYR A 97 5.65 -1.10 -4.37
CA TYR A 97 4.68 -0.65 -3.38
C TYR A 97 4.62 0.87 -3.28
N HIS A 98 3.41 1.40 -3.20
CA HIS A 98 3.12 2.80 -2.92
C HIS A 98 2.00 2.90 -1.89
N CYS A 99 2.14 3.81 -0.94
CA CYS A 99 1.08 4.14 0.00
C CYS A 99 0.80 5.65 -0.02
N LEU A 100 -0.47 6.01 -0.21
CA LEU A 100 -0.95 7.37 0.02
C LEU A 100 -1.55 7.45 1.42
N ALA A 101 -0.96 8.26 2.30
CA ALA A 101 -1.46 8.54 3.63
C ALA A 101 -2.15 9.91 3.66
N VAL A 102 -3.48 9.90 3.81
CA VAL A 102 -4.33 11.07 3.77
C VAL A 102 -4.57 11.60 5.18
N ASP A 103 -4.07 12.80 5.51
CA ASP A 103 -4.33 13.51 6.77
C ASP A 103 -5.70 14.19 6.70
N THR A 104 -6.71 13.48 7.19
CA THR A 104 -8.10 13.95 7.24
C THR A 104 -8.31 15.05 8.30
N HIS A 105 -7.36 15.25 9.22
CA HIS A 105 -7.43 16.34 10.21
C HIS A 105 -6.69 17.60 9.76
N SER A 106 -6.05 17.57 8.60
CA SER A 106 -5.45 18.77 8.01
C SER A 106 -6.52 19.85 7.80
N PRO A 107 -6.25 21.13 8.14
CA PRO A 107 -7.23 22.20 7.95
C PRO A 107 -7.59 22.44 6.47
N THR A 108 -6.79 21.91 5.53
CA THR A 108 -7.08 21.98 4.09
C THR A 108 -7.79 20.74 3.55
N PHE A 109 -8.12 19.77 4.40
CA PHE A 109 -8.92 18.63 4.01
C PHE A 109 -10.38 19.04 3.81
N GLU A 110 -10.88 18.91 2.59
CA GLU A 110 -12.19 19.42 2.18
C GLU A 110 -13.32 18.40 2.51
N HIS A 111 -13.65 18.23 3.80
CA HIS A 111 -14.67 17.27 4.25
C HIS A 111 -16.01 17.38 3.50
N ASN A 112 -16.45 18.61 3.21
CA ASN A 112 -17.72 18.89 2.53
C ASN A 112 -17.79 18.33 1.10
N ARG A 113 -16.66 17.98 0.48
CA ARG A 113 -16.65 17.32 -0.84
C ARG A 113 -17.02 15.85 -0.78
N PHE A 114 -17.07 15.25 0.41
CA PHE A 114 -17.30 13.83 0.62
C PHE A 114 -18.48 13.61 1.55
N PRO A 115 -19.72 13.87 1.08
CA PRO A 115 -20.92 13.66 1.88
C PRO A 115 -21.14 12.19 2.25
N LYS A 116 -20.56 11.25 1.49
CA LYS A 116 -20.58 9.81 1.79
C LYS A 116 -19.15 9.29 1.98
N PRO A 117 -18.89 8.39 2.95
CA PRO A 117 -17.56 7.84 3.19
C PRO A 117 -16.91 7.21 1.95
N HIS A 118 -17.67 6.43 1.17
CA HIS A 118 -17.13 5.78 -0.04
C HIS A 118 -16.72 6.78 -1.14
N TYR A 119 -17.21 8.02 -1.14
CA TYR A 119 -16.72 9.04 -2.09
C TYR A 119 -15.29 9.46 -1.78
N ALA A 120 -14.94 9.60 -0.50
CA ALA A 120 -13.56 9.85 -0.09
C ALA A 120 -12.68 8.66 -0.44
N TYR A 121 -13.12 7.46 -0.05
CA TYR A 121 -12.44 6.20 -0.34
C TYR A 121 -12.13 6.05 -1.83
N ASN A 122 -13.13 6.12 -2.71
CA ASN A 122 -12.96 5.89 -4.15
C ASN A 122 -12.00 6.93 -4.77
N ARG A 123 -12.08 8.19 -4.32
CA ARG A 123 -11.17 9.25 -4.79
C ARG A 123 -9.74 9.01 -4.34
N PHE A 124 -9.52 8.64 -3.07
CA PHE A 124 -8.17 8.51 -2.53
C PHE A 124 -7.51 7.19 -2.95
N ALA A 125 -8.26 6.11 -3.12
CA ALA A 125 -7.79 4.88 -3.77
C ALA A 125 -7.32 5.16 -5.20
N ARG A 126 -8.15 5.86 -6.01
CA ARG A 126 -7.75 6.34 -7.34
C ARG A 126 -6.48 7.18 -7.28
N MET A 127 -6.40 8.15 -6.37
CA MET A 127 -5.24 9.03 -6.24
C MET A 127 -3.97 8.25 -5.87
N ALA A 128 -4.08 7.25 -5.00
CA ALA A 128 -2.97 6.36 -4.63
C ALA A 128 -2.47 5.57 -5.85
N ILE A 129 -3.39 4.96 -6.61
CA ILE A 129 -3.05 4.22 -7.83
C ILE A 129 -2.38 5.14 -8.87
N GLU A 130 -2.93 6.34 -9.11
CA GLU A 130 -2.34 7.29 -10.05
C GLU A 130 -0.93 7.73 -9.64
N GLY A 131 -0.72 7.99 -8.34
CA GLY A 131 0.59 8.30 -7.78
C GLY A 131 1.58 7.14 -7.96
N ALA A 132 1.11 5.92 -7.68
CA ALA A 132 1.88 4.70 -7.85
C ALA A 132 2.30 4.48 -9.32
N ILE A 133 1.40 4.68 -10.28
CA ILE A 133 1.71 4.58 -11.73
C ILE A 133 2.78 5.61 -12.13
N ALA A 134 2.58 6.88 -11.73
CA ALA A 134 3.52 7.96 -12.06
C ALA A 134 4.92 7.72 -11.48
N TRP A 135 4.99 7.13 -10.29
CA TRP A 135 6.25 6.89 -9.59
C TRP A 135 6.97 5.63 -10.10
N ASN A 136 6.25 4.51 -10.15
CA ASN A 136 6.83 3.18 -10.35
C ASN A 136 6.87 2.77 -11.83
N LEU A 137 5.87 3.16 -12.62
CA LEU A 137 5.65 2.57 -13.95
C LEU A 137 6.03 3.49 -15.11
N LYS A 138 6.44 4.74 -14.85
CA LYS A 138 6.81 5.72 -15.89
C LYS A 138 7.96 5.29 -16.83
N ARG A 139 8.73 4.26 -16.46
CA ARG A 139 9.81 3.72 -17.28
C ARG A 139 9.32 2.78 -18.39
N TYR A 140 8.09 2.29 -18.26
CA TYR A 140 7.47 1.42 -19.25
C TYR A 140 6.73 2.27 -20.27
N HIS A 141 6.81 1.89 -21.53
CA HIS A 141 6.09 2.59 -22.58
C HIS A 141 4.61 2.18 -22.61
N ARG A 142 4.34 0.88 -22.46
CA ARG A 142 3.00 0.28 -22.45
C ARG A 142 2.83 -0.64 -21.24
N VAL A 143 1.72 -0.48 -20.55
CA VAL A 143 1.39 -1.27 -19.36
C VAL A 143 -0.06 -1.76 -19.44
N ALA A 144 -0.25 -3.05 -19.18
CA ALA A 144 -1.58 -3.62 -18.98
C ALA A 144 -1.84 -3.86 -17.48
N LEU A 145 -3.03 -3.51 -16.99
CA LEU A 145 -3.38 -3.58 -15.56
C LEU A 145 -4.62 -4.44 -15.31
N ILE A 146 -4.60 -5.20 -14.21
CA ILE A 146 -5.76 -5.82 -13.59
C ILE A 146 -5.79 -5.43 -12.11
N PHE A 147 -6.96 -5.06 -11.58
CA PHE A 147 -7.10 -4.54 -10.23
C PHE A 147 -7.75 -5.57 -9.32
N TYR A 148 -7.13 -5.79 -8.16
CA TYR A 148 -7.63 -6.58 -7.04
C TYR A 148 -7.74 -5.69 -5.81
N SER A 149 -8.79 -5.88 -5.02
CA SER A 149 -8.96 -5.20 -3.73
C SER A 149 -9.60 -6.12 -2.71
N ASP A 150 -9.31 -5.89 -1.42
CA ASP A 150 -10.00 -6.62 -0.36
C ASP A 150 -11.52 -6.44 -0.49
N SER A 151 -12.26 -7.53 -0.25
CA SER A 151 -13.71 -7.60 -0.44
C SER A 151 -14.50 -6.97 0.71
N LYS A 152 -13.84 -6.72 1.85
CA LYS A 152 -14.47 -6.11 3.02
C LYS A 152 -14.85 -4.65 2.67
N PHE A 153 -16.00 -4.21 3.17
CA PHE A 153 -16.48 -2.81 3.15
C PHE A 153 -17.22 -2.25 1.93
N ARG A 154 -17.65 -3.07 0.96
CA ARG A 154 -18.53 -2.56 -0.11
C ARG A 154 -19.97 -2.36 0.40
N GLN A 155 -20.35 -1.10 0.62
CA GLN A 155 -21.72 -0.71 0.95
C GLN A 155 -22.61 -0.75 -0.30
N GLU A 156 -23.91 -0.96 -0.11
CA GLU A 156 -24.90 -0.84 -1.17
C GLU A 156 -24.82 0.55 -1.82
N GLY A 157 -24.70 0.58 -3.16
CA GLY A 157 -24.54 1.81 -3.94
C GLY A 157 -23.10 2.31 -4.10
N ASP A 158 -22.09 1.63 -3.54
CA ASP A 158 -20.68 1.87 -3.90
C ASP A 158 -20.40 1.37 -5.32
N ASN A 159 -19.82 2.22 -6.16
CA ASN A 159 -19.43 1.90 -7.53
C ASN A 159 -17.92 1.67 -7.70
N PHE A 160 -17.17 1.43 -6.60
CA PHE A 160 -15.72 1.28 -6.62
C PHE A 160 -15.19 0.37 -7.72
N ALA A 161 -15.80 -0.80 -7.89
CA ALA A 161 -15.35 -1.82 -8.83
C ALA A 161 -15.29 -1.30 -10.28
N THR A 162 -16.24 -0.48 -10.71
CA THR A 162 -16.26 0.11 -12.06
C THR A 162 -15.63 1.51 -12.08
N TYR A 163 -15.74 2.27 -10.99
CA TYR A 163 -15.25 3.63 -10.86
C TYR A 163 -13.72 3.69 -10.94
N VAL A 164 -13.01 2.86 -10.17
CA VAL A 164 -11.55 3.00 -10.07
C VAL A 164 -10.85 2.71 -11.40
N PRO A 165 -11.07 1.56 -12.08
CA PRO A 165 -10.38 1.28 -13.34
C PRO A 165 -10.70 2.35 -14.40
N SER A 166 -11.98 2.70 -14.57
CA SER A 166 -12.40 3.68 -15.58
C SER A 166 -11.80 5.07 -15.34
N GLN A 167 -11.80 5.54 -14.09
CA GLN A 167 -11.30 6.87 -13.74
C GLN A 167 -9.78 6.95 -13.77
N VAL A 168 -9.07 5.89 -13.36
CA VAL A 168 -7.61 5.81 -13.49
C VAL A 168 -7.22 5.89 -14.97
N MET A 169 -7.85 5.08 -15.84
CA MET A 169 -7.57 5.08 -17.27
C MET A 169 -7.76 6.47 -17.89
N LYS A 170 -8.91 7.10 -17.63
CA LYS A 170 -9.21 8.46 -18.12
C LYS A 170 -8.15 9.47 -17.64
N SER A 171 -7.87 9.49 -16.34
CA SER A 171 -6.94 10.43 -15.72
C SER A 171 -5.52 10.29 -16.25
N ILE A 172 -5.03 9.06 -16.37
CA ILE A 172 -3.68 8.80 -16.87
C ILE A 172 -3.58 9.16 -18.35
N GLN A 173 -4.60 8.87 -19.16
CA GLN A 173 -4.63 9.29 -20.56
C GLN A 173 -4.56 10.82 -20.71
N GLU A 174 -5.38 11.56 -19.96
CA GLU A 174 -5.37 13.04 -19.93
C GLU A 174 -4.00 13.58 -19.49
N LYS A 175 -3.42 13.03 -18.43
CA LYS A 175 -2.10 13.44 -17.93
C LYS A 175 -0.98 13.10 -18.90
N ARG A 176 -1.07 11.97 -19.60
CA ARG A 176 -0.10 11.55 -20.63
C ARG A 176 -0.13 12.48 -21.84
N GLN A 177 -1.31 12.95 -22.27
CA GLN A 177 -1.41 13.95 -23.34
C GLN A 177 -0.63 15.24 -23.00
N GLN A 178 -0.62 15.63 -21.72
CA GLN A 178 0.11 16.80 -21.24
C GLN A 178 1.60 16.52 -20.97
N LYS A 179 1.93 15.31 -20.48
CA LYS A 179 3.29 14.89 -20.11
C LYS A 179 3.56 13.44 -20.55
N PRO A 180 3.83 13.21 -21.85
CA PRO A 180 3.93 11.84 -22.40
C PRO A 180 5.00 10.96 -21.74
N SER A 181 6.09 11.55 -21.24
CA SER A 181 7.19 10.83 -20.60
C SER A 181 6.97 10.53 -19.10
N ALA A 182 5.93 11.11 -18.49
CA ALA A 182 5.63 10.91 -17.08
C ALA A 182 4.67 9.74 -16.83
N TYR A 183 4.01 9.24 -17.87
CA TYR A 183 2.95 8.25 -17.77
C TYR A 183 3.03 7.22 -18.92
N PRO A 184 2.94 5.91 -18.63
CA PRO A 184 2.84 4.89 -19.65
C PRO A 184 1.52 5.00 -20.43
N ASP A 185 1.49 4.43 -21.63
CA ASP A 185 0.23 4.07 -22.26
C ASP A 185 -0.39 2.88 -21.51
N LEU A 186 -1.67 2.97 -21.17
CA LEU A 186 -2.34 1.99 -20.32
C LEU A 186 -3.39 1.20 -21.09
N ARG A 187 -3.59 -0.04 -20.68
CA ARG A 187 -4.70 -0.90 -21.07
C ARG A 187 -5.22 -1.67 -19.86
N LEU A 188 -6.53 -1.90 -19.80
CA LEU A 188 -7.12 -2.80 -18.79
C LEU A 188 -7.16 -4.23 -19.33
N LEU A 189 -6.76 -5.18 -18.49
CA LEU A 189 -6.97 -6.61 -18.70
C LEU A 189 -8.36 -7.05 -18.21
N HIS A 190 -8.91 -6.33 -17.23
CA HIS A 190 -10.25 -6.55 -16.70
C HIS A 190 -10.95 -5.20 -16.49
N PRO A 191 -12.25 -5.05 -16.85
CA PRO A 191 -12.94 -3.75 -16.78
C PRO A 191 -13.27 -3.31 -15.35
N GLU A 192 -13.31 -4.25 -14.40
CA GLU A 192 -13.68 -4.01 -13.00
C GLU A 192 -12.57 -4.41 -12.03
N VAL A 193 -12.62 -3.87 -10.81
CA VAL A 193 -11.83 -4.40 -9.70
C VAL A 193 -12.40 -5.75 -9.27
N ILE A 194 -11.52 -6.74 -9.18
CA ILE A 194 -11.85 -8.07 -8.66
C ILE A 194 -11.74 -8.02 -7.13
N ALA A 195 -12.88 -8.24 -6.46
CA ALA A 195 -12.91 -8.33 -5.01
C ALA A 195 -12.36 -9.68 -4.55
N VAL A 196 -11.43 -9.67 -3.59
CA VAL A 196 -10.77 -10.87 -3.06
C VAL A 196 -10.87 -10.86 -1.53
N ASP A 197 -11.27 -11.99 -0.93
CA ASP A 197 -11.22 -12.11 0.53
C ASP A 197 -9.77 -12.37 0.97
N SER A 198 -9.30 -11.59 1.93
CA SER A 198 -7.98 -11.75 2.57
C SER A 198 -7.84 -13.06 3.36
N ASP A 199 -8.91 -13.80 3.65
CA ASP A 199 -8.87 -15.11 4.29
C ASP A 199 -8.77 -16.24 3.24
N PRO A 200 -7.61 -16.95 3.14
CA PRO A 200 -7.43 -18.01 2.15
C PRO A 200 -8.42 -19.18 2.27
N ALA A 201 -9.08 -19.33 3.43
CA ALA A 201 -10.09 -20.36 3.65
C ALA A 201 -11.47 -20.00 3.05
N LYS A 202 -11.72 -18.72 2.76
CA LYS A 202 -13.00 -18.21 2.25
C LYS A 202 -12.99 -17.89 0.76
N VAL A 203 -11.81 -17.85 0.17
CA VAL A 203 -11.62 -17.49 -1.23
C VAL A 203 -11.72 -18.72 -2.14
N ALA A 204 -12.20 -18.52 -3.38
CA ALA A 204 -12.20 -19.56 -4.40
C ALA A 204 -10.76 -20.07 -4.69
N PRO A 205 -10.56 -21.36 -5.04
CA PRO A 205 -9.22 -21.92 -5.21
C PRO A 205 -8.31 -21.16 -6.19
N ASP A 206 -8.88 -20.58 -7.23
CA ASP A 206 -8.23 -19.80 -8.29
C ASP A 206 -7.83 -18.38 -7.86
N LEU A 207 -8.32 -17.90 -6.72
CA LEU A 207 -8.03 -16.58 -6.15
C LEU A 207 -7.16 -16.66 -4.87
N ARG A 208 -6.60 -17.83 -4.57
CA ARG A 208 -5.78 -18.04 -3.37
C ARG A 208 -4.47 -17.26 -3.41
N GLU A 209 -3.85 -17.13 -4.58
CA GLU A 209 -2.62 -16.36 -4.71
C GLU A 209 -2.90 -14.90 -4.39
N GLU A 210 -3.95 -14.36 -4.99
CA GLU A 210 -4.42 -12.99 -4.82
C GLU A 210 -4.76 -12.70 -3.35
N SER A 211 -5.36 -13.67 -2.64
CA SER A 211 -5.63 -13.55 -1.20
C SER A 211 -4.36 -13.34 -0.35
N GLU A 212 -3.26 -14.03 -0.68
CA GLU A 212 -1.96 -13.84 0.00
C GLU A 212 -1.37 -12.45 -0.31
N LEU A 213 -1.50 -11.99 -1.56
CA LEU A 213 -1.02 -10.68 -1.97
C LEU A 213 -1.83 -9.55 -1.32
N ILE A 214 -3.15 -9.69 -1.19
CA ILE A 214 -3.98 -8.75 -0.41
C ILE A 214 -3.53 -8.70 1.05
N GLN A 215 -3.26 -9.84 1.68
CA GLN A 215 -2.74 -9.86 3.06
C GLN A 215 -1.36 -9.18 3.18
N LEU A 216 -0.49 -9.29 2.17
CA LEU A 216 0.77 -8.57 2.14
C LEU A 216 0.54 -7.04 2.09
N VAL A 217 -0.42 -6.58 1.28
CA VAL A 217 -0.78 -5.16 1.21
C VAL A 217 -1.41 -4.67 2.53
N ASP A 218 -2.32 -5.42 3.15
CA ASP A 218 -2.85 -5.12 4.51
C ASP A 218 -1.69 -4.92 5.48
N LEU A 219 -0.78 -5.89 5.50
CA LEU A 219 0.32 -5.90 6.45
C LEU A 219 1.23 -4.68 6.26
N MET A 220 1.61 -4.36 5.02
CA MET A 220 2.44 -3.19 4.74
C MET A 220 1.71 -1.89 5.10
N THR A 221 0.46 -1.74 4.67
CA THR A 221 -0.36 -0.53 4.89
C THR A 221 -0.61 -0.30 6.37
N SER A 222 -1.04 -1.33 7.10
CA SER A 222 -1.34 -1.26 8.52
C SER A 222 -0.10 -0.99 9.38
N ASN A 223 1.08 -1.50 9.00
CA ASN A 223 2.33 -1.17 9.68
C ASN A 223 2.79 0.27 9.43
N ILE A 224 2.53 0.84 8.24
CA ILE A 224 2.74 2.27 7.99
C ILE A 224 1.80 3.10 8.86
N THR A 225 0.51 2.74 8.95
CA THR A 225 -0.45 3.41 9.85
C THR A 225 0.06 3.41 11.29
N GLN A 226 0.56 2.28 11.77
CA GLN A 226 1.09 2.16 13.12
C GLN A 226 2.40 2.93 13.32
N ALA A 227 3.27 2.99 12.31
CA ALA A 227 4.50 3.77 12.37
C ALA A 227 4.20 5.26 12.57
N VAL A 228 3.17 5.76 11.89
CA VAL A 228 2.75 7.16 11.92
C VAL A 228 1.96 7.49 13.17
N THR A 229 1.03 6.62 13.57
CA THR A 229 0.10 6.91 14.67
C THR A 229 0.59 6.46 16.04
N GLY A 230 1.41 5.41 16.10
CA GLY A 230 1.86 4.82 17.35
C GLY A 230 0.71 4.36 18.27
N ARG A 231 -0.49 4.04 17.73
CA ARG A 231 -1.68 3.77 18.56
C ARG A 231 -1.61 2.47 19.35
N SER A 232 -1.06 1.40 18.77
CA SER A 232 -0.97 0.11 19.48
C SER A 232 0.19 0.05 20.49
N GLY A 233 -0.09 -0.45 21.70
CA GLY A 233 0.91 -0.81 22.70
C GLY A 233 1.46 -2.25 22.55
N GLN A 234 0.99 -3.03 21.58
CA GLN A 234 1.38 -4.44 21.45
C GLN A 234 2.79 -4.57 20.83
N LYS A 235 3.69 -5.29 21.52
CA LYS A 235 5.10 -5.43 21.14
C LYS A 235 5.30 -5.91 19.68
N ALA A 236 4.52 -6.89 19.21
CA ALA A 236 4.60 -7.36 17.84
C ALA A 236 4.28 -6.27 16.80
N LYS A 237 3.20 -5.51 17.02
CA LYS A 237 2.78 -4.41 16.12
C LYS A 237 3.81 -3.27 16.11
N ILE A 238 4.41 -2.99 17.26
CA ILE A 238 5.49 -1.99 17.38
C ILE A 238 6.70 -2.42 16.58
N ALA A 239 7.18 -3.66 16.79
CA ALA A 239 8.36 -4.17 16.10
C ALA A 239 8.19 -4.20 14.57
N LEU A 240 7.00 -4.55 14.08
CA LEU A 240 6.69 -4.53 12.64
C LEU A 240 6.54 -3.09 12.11
N ALA A 241 5.97 -2.18 12.89
CA ALA A 241 5.90 -0.77 12.53
C ALA A 241 7.28 -0.10 12.50
N GLU A 242 8.22 -0.52 13.36
CA GLU A 242 9.62 -0.07 13.30
C GLU A 242 10.30 -0.51 11.99
N VAL A 243 9.95 -1.68 11.45
CA VAL A 243 10.42 -2.11 10.12
C VAL A 243 9.92 -1.13 9.05
N ALA A 244 8.60 -0.87 9.01
CA ALA A 244 8.02 0.08 8.06
C ALA A 244 8.58 1.51 8.23
N ALA A 245 8.79 1.96 9.47
CA ALA A 245 9.37 3.26 9.76
C ALA A 245 10.80 3.40 9.22
N ARG A 246 11.63 2.35 9.35
CA ARG A 246 12.97 2.33 8.75
C ARG A 246 12.89 2.50 7.23
N TRP A 247 11.98 1.83 6.56
CA TRP A 247 11.81 1.97 5.10
C TRP A 247 11.36 3.38 4.71
N ILE A 248 10.43 3.97 5.46
CA ILE A 248 9.97 5.34 5.22
C ILE A 248 11.12 6.33 5.39
N GLU A 249 11.88 6.24 6.49
CA GLU A 249 13.02 7.15 6.71
C GLU A 249 14.14 6.92 5.71
N ASP A 250 14.40 5.67 5.30
CA ASP A 250 15.39 5.37 4.28
C ASP A 250 15.00 5.97 2.93
N THR A 251 13.75 5.80 2.50
CA THR A 251 13.26 6.35 1.22
C THR A 251 13.15 7.87 1.18
N ARG A 252 13.21 8.56 2.33
CA ARG A 252 13.34 10.02 2.40
C ARG A 252 14.75 10.51 2.07
N LYS A 253 15.77 9.65 2.17
CA LYS A 253 17.14 9.99 1.80
C LYS A 253 17.31 9.97 0.28
N PRO A 254 18.28 10.74 -0.26
CA PRO A 254 18.72 10.58 -1.64
C PRO A 254 19.13 9.13 -1.94
N PRO A 255 18.94 8.62 -3.18
CA PRO A 255 19.14 7.20 -3.50
C PRO A 255 20.50 6.63 -3.09
N TRP A 256 21.59 7.42 -3.22
CA TRP A 256 22.95 7.01 -2.87
C TRP A 256 23.25 6.99 -1.37
N LEU A 257 22.29 7.37 -0.53
CA LEU A 257 22.37 7.31 0.95
C LEU A 257 21.38 6.30 1.54
N GLN A 258 20.61 5.62 0.70
CA GLN A 258 19.66 4.58 1.12
C GLN A 258 20.41 3.30 1.47
N THR A 259 20.03 2.66 2.58
CA THR A 259 20.62 1.38 2.99
C THR A 259 19.79 0.19 2.51
N GLU A 260 18.50 0.39 2.24
CA GLU A 260 17.59 -0.67 1.77
C GLU A 260 17.42 -0.61 0.23
N GLU A 261 17.99 0.40 -0.43
CA GLU A 261 17.94 0.61 -1.89
C GLU A 261 16.53 0.62 -2.49
N LEU A 262 15.54 1.09 -1.72
CA LEU A 262 14.13 1.03 -2.08
C LEU A 262 13.66 2.15 -3.03
N HIS A 263 14.57 2.93 -3.62
CA HIS A 263 14.24 4.00 -4.54
C HIS A 263 13.40 3.51 -5.73
N ARG A 264 12.18 4.06 -5.88
CA ARG A 264 11.15 3.65 -6.86
C ARG A 264 10.62 2.22 -6.71
N ARG A 265 10.92 1.56 -5.58
CA ARG A 265 10.40 0.23 -5.21
C ARG A 265 9.41 0.31 -4.06
N PHE A 266 9.65 1.22 -3.13
CA PHE A 266 8.75 1.55 -2.03
C PHE A 266 8.59 3.06 -1.93
N SER A 267 7.40 3.53 -1.59
CA SER A 267 7.18 4.95 -1.29
C SER A 267 5.94 5.15 -0.42
N VAL A 268 6.01 6.16 0.45
CA VAL A 268 4.85 6.64 1.21
C VAL A 268 4.73 8.15 0.99
N SER A 269 3.55 8.61 0.60
CA SER A 269 3.24 10.02 0.38
C SER A 269 2.22 10.49 1.39
N PHE A 270 2.52 11.54 2.14
CA PHE A 270 1.60 12.12 3.12
C PHE A 270 0.99 13.40 2.58
N PHE A 271 -0.33 13.53 2.68
CA PHE A 271 -1.09 14.62 2.07
C PHE A 271 -2.42 14.84 2.80
N PRO A 272 -2.99 16.05 2.89
CA PRO A 272 -2.38 17.34 2.64
C PRO A 272 -1.78 17.94 3.92
N ASN A 273 -0.75 18.76 3.80
CA ASN A 273 -0.37 19.70 4.86
C ASN A 273 -1.28 20.95 4.89
N GLU A 274 -0.97 21.93 5.72
CA GLU A 274 -1.71 23.21 5.83
C GLU A 274 -1.74 24.06 4.55
N GLN A 275 -0.89 23.76 3.56
CA GLN A 275 -0.85 24.44 2.26
C GLN A 275 -1.34 23.53 1.12
N LYS A 276 -2.03 22.43 1.45
CA LYS A 276 -2.57 21.46 0.48
C LYS A 276 -1.46 20.79 -0.36
N ARG A 277 -0.30 20.55 0.25
CA ARG A 277 0.88 19.92 -0.38
C ARG A 277 1.23 18.59 0.29
N PHE A 278 2.07 17.81 -0.38
CA PHE A 278 2.72 16.65 0.22
C PHE A 278 3.76 17.08 1.25
N TYR A 279 3.97 16.27 2.29
CA TYR A 279 4.93 16.54 3.37
C TYR A 279 5.47 15.25 3.98
N ASN A 280 6.39 15.39 4.93
CA ASN A 280 6.97 14.29 5.69
C ASN A 280 6.66 14.48 7.18
N PRO A 281 5.63 13.81 7.74
CA PRO A 281 5.39 13.86 9.17
C PRO A 281 6.45 13.08 9.93
N GLU A 282 6.61 13.42 11.21
CA GLU A 282 7.35 12.55 12.13
C GLU A 282 6.61 11.22 12.32
N LEU A 283 7.38 10.15 12.52
CA LEU A 283 6.83 8.82 12.78
C LEU A 283 6.75 8.59 14.29
N ALA A 284 5.55 8.38 14.83
CA ALA A 284 5.34 8.20 16.27
C ALA A 284 6.16 7.05 16.87
N VAL A 285 6.42 5.98 16.11
CA VAL A 285 7.15 4.82 16.63
C VAL A 285 8.63 5.12 16.92
N THR A 286 9.26 6.08 16.23
CA THR A 286 10.69 6.41 16.43
C THR A 286 10.95 7.20 17.71
N LYS A 287 9.92 7.84 18.28
CA LYS A 287 10.02 8.63 19.52
C LYS A 287 9.88 7.83 20.80
N ARG A 288 9.47 6.57 20.75
CA ARG A 288 9.12 5.79 21.95
C ARG A 288 10.29 5.50 22.91
N ASN A 289 11.51 5.51 22.40
CA ASN A 289 12.72 5.29 23.19
C ASN A 289 13.55 6.57 23.39
N GLN A 290 13.06 7.73 22.94
CA GLN A 290 13.69 9.00 23.27
C GLN A 290 13.29 9.34 24.71
N LEU A 291 14.25 9.32 25.63
CA LEU A 291 14.06 9.87 26.96
C LEU A 291 13.58 11.32 26.79
N PRO A 292 12.49 11.74 27.48
CA PRO A 292 12.11 13.14 27.46
C PRO A 292 13.30 13.94 27.98
N LEU A 293 13.90 14.75 27.11
CA LEU A 293 15.08 15.56 27.43
C LEU A 293 14.78 16.65 28.49
N PHE A 294 13.50 16.84 28.79
CA PHE A 294 13.03 17.62 29.92
C PHE A 294 11.82 16.87 30.51
N GLU A 295 11.99 16.25 31.68
CA GLU A 295 10.86 16.14 32.59
C GLU A 295 10.47 17.59 32.90
N ASN A 296 9.26 18.00 32.52
CA ASN A 296 8.75 19.27 32.98
C ASN A 296 8.65 19.19 34.50
N GLU A 297 9.69 19.70 35.18
CA GLU A 297 9.52 20.36 36.46
C GLU A 297 8.51 21.48 36.24
N GLU A 298 7.25 21.23 36.58
CA GLU A 298 6.53 21.99 37.60
C GLU A 298 4.99 21.79 37.53
N LYS A 299 4.47 21.44 38.72
CA LYS A 299 3.18 21.80 39.36
C LYS A 299 1.88 21.19 38.87
#